data_AF-A0A835S4L3-F1
#
_entry.id   AF-A0A835S4L3-F1
#
_cell.length_a   1.000
_cell.length_b   1.000
_cell.length_c   1.000
_cell.angle_alpha   90.00
_cell.angle_beta   90.00
_cell.angle_gamma   90.00
#
_symmetry.space_group_name_H-M   'P 1'
#
loop_
_entity.id
_entity.type
_entity.pdbx_description
1 polymer ?
#
loop_
_entity_poly.entity_id
_entity_poly.type
_entity_poly.pdbx_seq_one_letter_code
_entity_poly.pdbx_strand_id
1 'polypeptide(L)' 'MEVNDDEKYFFNFSFFKVDPKWRWMADLAKEESAKEVDNVLRNSGIKLRTYSTLGLRDDADFLFWFASKS' A
#
# COMPACT_ATOMS: atom_id res chain seq x y z
N MET A 1 32.77 21.93 4.60
CA MET A 1 32.31 21.26 3.37
C MET A 1 30.80 21.20 3.47
N GLU A 2 30.10 22.02 2.69
CA GLU A 2 28.64 22.15 2.75
C GLU A 2 28.00 20.82 2.33
N VAL A 3 27.16 20.26 3.19
CA VAL A 3 26.31 19.11 2.85
C VAL A 3 25.06 19.69 2.19
N ASN A 4 25.15 20.00 0.90
CA ASN A 4 23.97 20.22 0.09
C ASN A 4 23.46 18.84 -0.37
N ASP A 5 22.55 18.28 0.42
CA ASP A 5 21.76 17.13 0.00
C ASP A 5 20.31 17.32 0.48
N ASP A 6 19.64 18.34 -0.06
CA ASP A 6 18.19 18.50 0.09
C ASP A 6 17.46 17.43 -0.77
N GLU A 7 17.72 16.14 -0.52
CA GLU A 7 16.87 15.07 -1.06
C GLU A 7 15.48 15.19 -0.44
N LYS A 8 14.59 15.88 -1.14
CA LYS A 8 13.19 16.01 -0.74
C LYS A 8 12.46 14.71 -1.08
N TYR A 9 11.87 14.11 -0.05
CA TYR A 9 11.01 12.96 -0.20
C TYR A 9 9.55 13.38 -0.07
N PHE A 10 8.74 12.92 -1.01
CA PHE A 10 7.29 13.01 -0.93
C PHE A 10 6.77 11.73 -0.27
N PHE A 11 6.05 11.90 0.84
CA PHE A 11 5.40 10.81 1.55
C PHE A 11 3.90 10.83 1.29
N ASN A 12 3.33 9.66 1.06
CA ASN A 12 1.90 9.48 0.96
C ASN A 12 1.44 8.34 1.88
N PHE A 13 0.39 8.59 2.65
CA PHE A 13 -0.25 7.62 3.52
C PHE A 13 -1.66 7.38 3.01
N SER A 14 -1.88 6.23 2.37
CA SER A 14 -3.16 5.86 1.77
C SER A 14 -3.79 4.70 2.53
N PHE A 15 -4.96 4.95 3.13
CA PHE A 15 -5.75 3.96 3.85
C PHE A 15 -6.83 3.38 2.95
N PHE A 16 -6.99 2.06 2.98
CA PHE A 16 -7.95 1.35 2.14
C PHE A 16 -8.85 0.45 2.98
N LYS A 17 -10.13 0.42 2.60
CA LYS A 17 -11.12 -0.52 3.14
C LYS A 17 -11.52 -1.48 2.04
N VAL A 18 -11.44 -2.78 2.33
CA VAL A 18 -11.79 -3.83 1.38
C VAL A 18 -13.31 -3.95 1.34
N ASP A 19 -13.88 -3.92 0.14
CA ASP A 19 -15.32 -4.16 -0.05
C ASP A 19 -15.71 -5.50 0.58
N PRO A 20 -16.72 -5.56 1.46
CA PRO A 20 -17.19 -6.79 2.08
C PRO A 20 -17.47 -7.92 1.07
N LYS A 21 -17.92 -7.59 -0.15
CA LYS A 21 -18.18 -8.58 -1.21
C LYS A 21 -16.95 -9.37 -1.61
N TRP A 22 -15.75 -8.77 -1.54
CA TRP A 22 -14.50 -9.47 -1.83
C TRP A 22 -14.28 -10.66 -0.88
N ARG A 23 -14.71 -10.55 0.38
CA ARG A 23 -14.59 -11.63 1.38
C ARG A 23 -15.44 -12.86 1.02
N TRP A 24 -16.48 -12.67 0.21
CA TRP A 24 -17.37 -13.74 -0.25
C TRP A 24 -17.01 -14.30 -1.63
N MET A 25 -15.97 -13.77 -2.28
CA MET A 25 -15.47 -14.33 -3.52
C MET A 25 -14.79 -15.69 -3.28
N ALA A 26 -14.74 -16.51 -4.34
CA ALA A 26 -14.01 -17.78 -4.33
C ALA A 26 -12.53 -17.56 -3.99
N ASP A 27 -11.92 -18.51 -3.27
CA ASP A 27 -10.53 -18.40 -2.79
C ASP A 27 -9.54 -18.13 -3.92
N LEU A 28 -9.69 -18.81 -5.04
CA LEU A 28 -8.85 -18.58 -6.23
C LEU A 28 -8.93 -17.13 -6.72
N ALA A 29 -10.14 -16.55 -6.77
CA ALA A 29 -10.30 -15.16 -7.23
C ALA A 29 -9.75 -14.14 -6.23
N LYS A 30 -9.82 -14.43 -4.93
CA LYS A 30 -9.17 -13.63 -3.88
C LYS A 30 -7.66 -13.67 -3.99
N GLU A 31 -7.08 -14.85 -4.21
CA GLU A 31 -5.63 -15.00 -4.39
C GLU A 31 -5.12 -14.29 -5.64
N GLU A 32 -5.80 -14.45 -6.78
CA GLU A 32 -5.39 -13.81 -8.04
C GLU A 32 -5.48 -12.28 -7.95
N SER A 33 -6.56 -11.73 -7.37
CA SER A 33 -6.68 -10.28 -7.16
C SER A 33 -5.62 -9.73 -6.20
N ALA A 34 -5.27 -10.46 -5.14
CA ALA A 34 -4.19 -10.06 -4.24
C ALA A 34 -2.81 -10.07 -4.93
N LYS A 35 -2.53 -11.09 -5.76
CA LYS A 35 -1.29 -11.18 -6.55
C LYS A 35 -1.17 -10.05 -7.56
N GLU A 36 -2.28 -9.66 -8.20
CA GLU A 36 -2.28 -8.54 -9.15
C GLU A 36 -1.85 -7.23 -8.47
N VAL A 37 -2.38 -6.94 -7.29
CA VAL A 37 -1.98 -5.77 -6.49
C VAL A 37 -0.50 -5.84 -6.11
N ASP A 38 -0.02 -6.98 -5.61
CA ASP A 38 1.40 -7.16 -5.26
C ASP A 38 2.32 -6.94 -6.48
N ASN A 39 1.94 -7.48 -7.65
CA ASN A 39 2.69 -7.28 -8.90
C ASN A 39 2.76 -5.80 -9.29
N VAL A 40 1.64 -5.07 -9.25
CA VAL A 40 1.63 -3.63 -9.58
C VAL A 40 2.51 -2.86 -8.61
N LEU A 41 2.42 -3.14 -7.31
CA LEU A 41 3.20 -2.45 -6.29
C LEU A 41 4.71 -2.71 -6.44
N ARG A 42 5.12 -3.96 -6.72
CA ARG A 42 6.52 -4.30 -6.99
C ARG A 42 7.07 -3.62 -8.23
N ASN A 43 6.27 -3.51 -9.27
CA ASN A 43 6.68 -2.91 -10.55
C ASN A 43 6.62 -1.38 -10.54
N SER A 44 6.05 -0.76 -9.50
CA SER A 44 5.88 0.70 -9.44
C SER A 44 7.19 1.50 -9.27
N GLY A 45 8.26 0.87 -8.78
CA GLY A 45 9.53 1.55 -8.50
C GLY A 45 9.51 2.51 -7.30
N ILE A 46 8.38 2.61 -6.60
CA ILE A 46 8.20 3.48 -5.42
C ILE A 46 8.59 2.70 -4.16
N LYS A 47 9.22 3.36 -3.18
CA LYS A 47 9.45 2.74 -1.87
C LYS A 47 8.11 2.65 -1.14
N LEU A 48 7.67 1.42 -0.88
CA LEU A 48 6.39 1.12 -0.23
C LEU A 48 6.63 0.36 1.09
N ARG A 49 5.80 0.65 2.08
CA ARG A 49 5.54 -0.25 3.22
C ARG A 49 4.05 -0.45 3.40
N THR A 50 3.66 -1.68 3.70
CA THR A 50 2.27 -2.06 3.95
C THR A 50 2.05 -2.37 5.43
N TYR A 51 0.94 -1.94 5.98
CA TYR A 51 0.56 -2.21 7.38
C TYR A 51 -0.90 -2.66 7.44
N SER A 52 -1.19 -3.69 8.23
CA SER A 52 -2.56 -4.07 8.54
C SER A 52 -3.13 -3.12 9.60
N THR A 53 -4.37 -2.66 9.39
CA THR A 53 -5.13 -1.87 10.37
C THR A 53 -6.38 -2.59 10.88
N LEU A 54 -6.56 -3.86 10.48
CA LEU A 54 -7.62 -4.73 10.97
C LEU A 54 -7.61 -4.79 12.50
N GLY A 55 -8.75 -4.49 13.12
CA GLY A 55 -8.93 -4.51 14.56
C GLY A 55 -8.44 -3.26 15.31
N LEU A 56 -7.80 -2.31 14.62
CA LEU A 56 -7.38 -1.02 15.21
C LEU A 56 -8.35 0.12 14.89
N ARG A 57 -8.94 0.08 13.70
CA ARG A 57 -9.91 1.07 13.20
C ARG A 57 -10.96 0.36 12.34
N ASP A 58 -12.14 0.96 12.22
CA ASP A 58 -13.28 0.39 11.50
C ASP A 58 -13.35 0.82 10.04
N ASP A 59 -12.74 1.95 9.69
CA ASP A 59 -12.83 2.60 8.39
C ASP A 59 -11.66 2.27 7.43
N ALA A 60 -10.67 1.49 7.86
CA ALA A 60 -9.61 0.98 6.98
C ALA A 60 -9.11 -0.41 7.42
N ASP A 61 -8.85 -1.27 6.44
CA ASP A 61 -8.30 -2.61 6.63
C ASP A 61 -6.77 -2.64 6.51
N PHE A 62 -6.18 -1.79 5.65
CA PHE A 62 -4.72 -1.66 5.52
C PHE A 62 -4.28 -0.26 5.08
N LEU A 63 -3.00 0.01 5.28
CA LEU A 63 -2.31 1.25 4.92
C LEU A 63 -1.15 0.95 3.96
N PHE A 64 -1.05 1.78 2.92
CA PHE A 64 0.16 1.91 2.11
C PHE A 64 0.88 3.22 2.47
N TRP A 65 2.13 3.07 2.90
CA TRP A 65 3.07 4.17 3.08
C TRP A 65 4.02 4.21 1.89
N PHE A 66 3.84 5.22 1.05
CA PHE A 66 4.71 5.47 -0.10
C PHE A 66 5.74 6.54 0.23
N ALA A 67 6.94 6.37 -0.30
CA ALA A 67 8.00 7.37 -0.30
C ALA A 67 8.62 7.44 -1.71
N SER A 68 8.59 8.62 -2.31
CA SER A 68 9.25 8.91 -3.59
C SER A 68 10.23 10.06 -3.42
N LYS A 69 11.34 10.00 -4.16
CA LYS A 69 12.20 11.17 -4.34
C LYS A 69 11.50 12.19 -5.23
N SER A 70 11.81 13.47 -5.01
CA SER A 70 11.41 14.59 -5.88
C SER A 70 12.07 14.54 -7.25
#